data_AF-A0A3P1CKH1-F1
#
_entry.id   AF-A0A3P1CKH1-F1
#
_cell.length_a   1.000
_cell.length_b   1.000
_cell.length_c   1.000
_cell.angle_alpha   90.00
_cell.angle_beta   90.00
_cell.angle_gamma   90.00
#
_symmetry.space_group_name_H-M   'P 1'
#
loop_
_entity.id
_entity.type
_entity.pdbx_description
1 polymer ?
#
loop_
_entity_poly.entity_id
_entity_poly.type
_entity_poly.pdbx_seq_one_letter_code
_entity_poly.pdbx_strand_id
1 'polypeptide(L)'
;MKSFFLLITILYGGIVNTLGQCTVTKDVYGQVITTCQMNSFLSENAPLNKQLTFLGSEFASFPVWQEGQIRLDQSGQDLACLLAYNVVSHEVLCRFKDDLVGKAVTPYSFVLNGIEYVRQIKSVMGINYTLYTTALSRGQTKLLKSWKGRFVKTPIRNAYDKDRPFAGYYQIDQRYYIQKGDAVPQPINLTKSSILSVLEDQKEIIDSKLPQRQLTVEQVIGVVGMYDSLTVFAQLSSSSLSTDAVFKELLRSQIKYPVQAWNAQVYARVYVGFEITREGQLTNIQLLSPENVGFGFKQEIEKALSKLAKTKQEYAGRYALPVSFTYTNALDKQRKFVPVNTLSTDLLVGRIVLNEFVVNQIMGKDVAKNREVWGYYK
;
A
#
# COMPACT_ATOMS: atom_id res chain seq x y z
N MET A 1 13.34 53.88 -21.78
CA MET A 1 13.16 52.57 -21.13
C MET A 1 13.05 52.80 -19.63
N LYS A 2 11.85 52.69 -19.06
CA LYS A 2 11.61 52.83 -17.61
C LYS A 2 11.33 51.45 -17.04
N SER A 3 12.21 51.01 -16.14
CA SER A 3 12.13 49.73 -15.44
C SER A 3 11.06 49.82 -14.35
N PHE A 4 10.06 48.94 -14.40
CA PHE A 4 9.06 48.76 -13.36
C PHE A 4 9.59 47.73 -12.35
N PHE A 5 10.01 48.18 -11.17
CA PHE A 5 10.20 47.30 -10.02
C PHE A 5 8.86 47.15 -9.30
N LEU A 6 8.25 45.98 -9.43
CA LEU A 6 7.03 45.62 -8.71
C LEU A 6 7.43 45.05 -7.33
N LEU A 7 7.47 45.93 -6.32
CA LEU A 7 7.68 45.55 -4.92
C LEU A 7 6.35 45.01 -4.35
N ILE A 8 6.12 43.69 -4.45
CA ILE A 8 4.99 43.04 -3.77
C ILE A 8 5.32 42.94 -2.28
N THR A 9 4.89 43.95 -1.53
CA THR A 9 4.78 43.89 -0.07
C THR A 9 3.57 43.02 0.28
N ILE A 10 3.80 41.74 0.58
CA ILE A 10 2.78 40.91 1.24
C ILE A 10 2.71 41.37 2.70
N LEU A 11 1.67 42.17 2.99
CA LEU A 11 1.19 42.51 4.33
C LEU A 11 0.86 41.24 5.11
N TYR A 12 1.86 40.62 5.75
CA TYR A 12 1.63 39.87 6.98
C TYR A 12 1.53 40.90 8.11
N GLY A 13 0.33 41.46 8.27
CA GLY A 13 -0.03 42.27 9.42
C GLY A 13 0.06 41.44 10.69
N GLY A 14 1.23 41.51 11.34
CA GLY A 14 1.42 41.08 12.71
C GLY A 14 0.58 41.97 13.62
N ILE A 15 -0.52 41.42 14.11
CA ILE A 15 -1.09 41.82 15.39
C ILE A 15 -0.90 40.62 16.30
N VAL A 16 0.28 40.53 16.92
CA VAL A 16 0.43 39.76 18.16
C VAL A 16 -0.28 40.59 19.23
N ASN A 17 -1.61 40.54 19.24
CA ASN A 17 -2.34 40.88 20.45
C ASN A 17 -1.80 39.94 21.51
N THR A 18 -1.38 40.47 22.66
CA THR A 18 -1.11 39.68 23.85
C THR A 18 -2.37 38.87 24.14
N LEU A 19 -2.40 37.63 23.69
CA LEU A 19 -3.46 36.69 24.02
C LEU A 19 -3.38 36.55 25.53
N GLY A 20 -4.36 37.09 26.26
CA GLY A 20 -4.46 36.82 27.67
C GLY A 20 -4.73 35.33 27.89
N GLN A 21 -4.70 34.92 29.16
CA GLN A 21 -4.81 33.51 29.52
C GLN A 21 -6.05 32.88 28.86
N CYS A 22 -5.81 31.85 28.03
CA CYS A 22 -6.85 31.02 27.44
C CYS A 22 -7.01 29.75 28.28
N THR A 23 -8.24 29.37 28.57
CA THR A 23 -8.57 28.13 29.29
C THR A 23 -9.42 27.24 28.40
N VAL A 24 -9.10 25.95 28.35
CA VAL A 24 -9.93 24.94 27.67
C VAL A 24 -10.77 24.20 28.68
N THR A 25 -12.07 24.18 28.42
CA THR A 25 -13.06 23.48 29.23
C THR A 25 -14.03 22.75 28.32
N LYS A 26 -14.94 21.97 28.92
CA LYS A 26 -16.10 21.44 28.21
C LYS A 26 -17.33 22.22 28.63
N ASP A 27 -18.17 22.59 27.67
CA ASP A 27 -19.46 23.22 27.95
C ASP A 27 -20.48 22.21 28.52
N VAL A 28 -21.70 22.67 28.79
CA VAL A 28 -22.80 21.84 29.32
C VAL A 28 -23.20 20.68 28.40
N TYR A 29 -22.80 20.71 27.13
CA TYR A 29 -23.05 19.68 26.13
C TYR A 29 -21.83 18.76 25.91
N GLY A 30 -20.76 18.94 26.70
CA GLY A 30 -19.51 18.20 26.55
C GLY A 30 -18.64 18.66 25.40
N GLN A 31 -18.98 19.76 24.73
CA GLN A 31 -18.20 20.32 23.62
C GLN A 31 -16.96 21.03 24.16
N VAL A 32 -15.81 20.82 23.52
CA VAL A 32 -14.58 21.52 23.91
C VAL A 32 -14.69 22.99 23.50
N ILE A 33 -14.43 23.88 24.45
CA ILE A 33 -14.45 25.33 24.25
C ILE A 33 -13.14 25.93 24.76
N THR A 34 -12.63 26.91 24.03
CA THR A 34 -11.47 27.71 24.45
C THR A 34 -11.94 29.11 24.79
N THR A 35 -11.72 29.53 26.03
CA THR A 35 -12.10 30.86 26.49
C THR A 35 -10.85 31.69 26.79
N CYS A 36 -10.67 32.77 26.03
CA CYS A 36 -9.54 33.67 26.15
C CYS A 36 -9.98 35.00 26.75
N GLN A 37 -9.22 35.48 27.74
CA GLN A 37 -9.33 36.87 28.20
C GLN A 37 -8.51 37.75 27.27
N MET A 38 -9.11 38.77 26.67
CA MET A 38 -8.39 39.76 25.88
C MET A 38 -8.41 41.09 26.62
N ASN A 39 -7.22 41.56 27.00
CA ASN A 39 -7.03 42.92 27.49
C ASN A 39 -6.79 43.80 26.27
N SER A 40 -7.79 44.59 25.85
CA SER A 40 -7.59 45.56 24.77
C SER A 40 -7.04 46.87 25.36
N PHE A 41 -5.83 47.25 24.98
CA PHE A 41 -5.17 48.49 25.42
C PHE A 41 -5.53 49.72 24.57
N LEU A 42 -6.49 49.62 23.64
CA LEU A 42 -6.75 50.65 22.62
C LEU A 42 -7.79 51.71 23.01
N SER A 43 -8.13 51.84 24.30
CA SER A 43 -9.06 52.87 24.79
C SER A 43 -8.42 53.61 25.95
N GLU A 44 -8.30 54.94 25.83
CA GLU A 44 -7.87 55.84 26.92
C GLU A 44 -8.81 55.79 28.14
N ASN A 45 -9.96 55.14 28.02
CA ASN A 45 -10.93 54.94 29.10
C ASN A 45 -11.04 53.45 29.43
N ALA A 46 -10.47 53.07 30.58
CA ALA A 46 -10.54 51.80 31.31
C ALA A 46 -10.26 50.48 30.52
N PRO A 47 -9.48 49.54 31.08
CA PRO A 47 -9.25 48.25 30.44
C PRO A 47 -10.58 47.49 30.31
N LEU A 48 -11.06 47.33 29.07
CA LEU A 48 -12.20 46.48 28.78
C LEU A 48 -11.71 45.04 28.73
N ASN A 49 -11.91 44.30 29.83
CA ASN A 49 -11.66 42.86 29.87
C ASN A 49 -12.73 42.17 29.01
N LYS A 50 -12.40 41.86 27.76
CA LYS A 50 -13.31 41.15 26.85
C LYS A 50 -13.00 39.66 26.87
N GLN A 51 -13.96 38.86 27.30
CA GLN A 51 -13.87 37.41 27.23
C GLN A 51 -14.39 36.94 25.87
N LEU A 52 -13.59 36.18 25.13
CA LEU A 52 -14.00 35.53 23.89
C LEU A 52 -13.99 34.02 24.08
N THR A 53 -15.10 33.38 23.73
CA THR A 53 -15.21 31.92 23.72
C THR A 53 -15.21 31.43 22.27
N PHE A 54 -14.40 30.41 22.01
CA PHE A 54 -14.29 29.75 20.71
C PHE A 54 -14.71 28.29 20.85
N LEU A 55 -15.47 27.81 19.89
CA LEU A 55 -15.89 26.40 19.85
C LEU A 55 -14.81 25.55 19.16
N GLY A 56 -14.45 24.40 19.72
CA GLY A 56 -13.64 23.42 19.01
C GLY A 56 -12.47 22.85 19.82
N SER A 57 -11.52 22.26 19.10
CA SER A 57 -10.62 21.21 19.58
C SER A 57 -9.74 21.55 20.79
N GLU A 58 -9.42 20.52 21.59
CA GLU A 58 -8.39 20.52 22.65
C GLU A 58 -7.01 20.98 22.17
N PHE A 59 -6.73 20.94 20.86
CA PHE A 59 -5.49 21.44 20.27
C PHE A 59 -5.52 22.96 19.98
N ALA A 60 -6.60 23.66 20.32
CA ALA A 60 -6.77 25.11 20.13
C ALA A 60 -6.03 25.95 21.17
N SER A 61 -5.97 25.50 22.43
CA SER A 61 -5.17 26.13 23.48
C SER A 61 -3.79 25.51 23.53
N PHE A 62 -2.96 25.81 22.55
CA PHE A 62 -1.57 25.43 22.66
C PHE A 62 -0.86 26.33 23.70
N PRO A 63 -0.16 25.78 24.70
CA PRO A 63 0.10 24.36 24.93
C PRO A 63 -0.93 23.64 25.82
N VAL A 64 -1.36 22.43 25.41
CA VAL A 64 -2.00 21.44 26.29
C VAL A 64 -1.00 20.31 26.52
N TRP A 65 -0.56 20.14 27.77
CA TRP A 65 0.43 19.14 28.16
C TRP A 65 -0.22 17.78 28.39
N GLN A 66 0.32 16.75 27.74
CA GLN A 66 -0.14 15.36 27.85
C GLN A 66 1.08 14.44 27.95
N GLU A 67 0.93 13.30 28.60
CA GLU A 67 1.99 12.29 28.63
C GLU A 67 2.29 11.79 27.21
N GLY A 68 3.56 11.76 26.84
CA GLY A 68 3.98 11.39 25.51
C GLY A 68 5.45 10.97 25.44
N GLN A 69 5.84 10.54 24.25
CA GLN A 69 7.21 10.15 23.95
C GLN A 69 7.64 10.80 22.64
N ILE A 70 8.90 11.20 22.53
CA ILE A 70 9.48 11.71 21.29
C ILE A 70 10.67 10.88 20.87
N ARG A 71 10.93 10.84 19.57
CA ARG A 71 12.16 10.33 18.97
C ARG A 71 12.77 11.40 18.08
N LEU A 72 14.04 11.74 18.30
CA LEU A 72 14.70 12.84 17.59
C LEU A 72 15.20 12.44 16.19
N ASP A 73 15.64 11.18 16.04
CA ASP A 73 16.10 10.60 14.78
C ASP A 73 15.47 9.22 14.54
N GLN A 74 15.67 8.62 13.36
CA GLN A 74 15.01 7.36 12.99
C GLN A 74 15.48 6.16 13.83
N SER A 75 16.72 6.18 14.32
CA SER A 75 17.36 5.12 15.11
C SER A 75 17.42 5.42 16.61
N GLY A 76 16.94 6.58 17.02
CA GLY A 76 17.12 7.13 18.36
C GLY A 76 16.22 6.45 19.38
N GLN A 77 16.54 6.70 20.66
CA GLN A 77 15.73 6.24 21.77
C GLN A 77 14.49 7.11 21.95
N ASP A 78 13.42 6.49 22.44
CA ASP A 78 12.20 7.20 22.83
C ASP A 78 12.44 7.93 24.16
N LEU A 79 12.19 9.24 24.16
CA LEU A 79 12.34 10.11 25.32
C LEU A 79 10.95 10.47 25.84
N ALA A 80 10.64 10.09 27.08
CA ALA A 80 9.40 10.48 27.73
C ALA A 80 9.40 11.97 28.07
N CYS A 81 8.30 12.67 27.75
CA CYS A 81 8.11 14.07 28.09
C CYS A 81 6.61 14.37 28.23
N LEU A 82 6.28 15.45 28.93
CA LEU A 82 4.97 16.08 28.75
C LEU A 82 5.00 16.79 27.39
N LEU A 83 4.13 16.36 26.48
CA LEU A 83 4.08 16.80 25.10
C LEU A 83 2.90 17.74 24.89
N ALA A 84 3.13 18.81 24.13
CA ALA A 84 2.07 19.65 23.58
C ALA A 84 2.26 19.77 22.07
N TYR A 85 1.22 19.46 21.29
CA TYR A 85 1.26 19.50 19.83
C TYR A 85 0.28 20.53 19.27
N ASN A 86 0.78 21.46 18.47
CA ASN A 86 -0.01 22.46 17.78
C ASN A 86 -0.41 21.97 16.38
N VAL A 87 -1.69 21.64 16.19
CA VAL A 87 -2.22 21.15 14.90
C VAL A 87 -2.34 22.24 13.82
N VAL A 88 -2.12 23.51 14.16
CA VAL A 88 -2.15 24.65 13.23
C VAL A 88 -0.74 24.99 12.74
N SER A 89 0.22 25.14 13.66
CA SER A 89 1.62 25.48 13.33
C SER A 89 2.53 24.26 13.13
N HIS A 90 2.06 23.05 13.45
CA HIS A 90 2.86 21.83 13.52
C HIS A 90 4.02 21.88 14.52
N GLU A 91 3.95 22.79 15.50
CA GLU A 91 4.94 22.91 16.57
C GLU A 91 4.72 21.82 17.63
N VAL A 92 5.82 21.21 18.08
CA VAL A 92 5.82 20.25 19.18
C VAL A 92 6.65 20.85 20.31
N LEU A 93 6.07 20.93 21.51
CA LEU A 93 6.81 21.24 22.73
C LEU A 93 6.96 19.99 23.57
N CYS A 94 8.12 19.82 24.19
CA CYS A 94 8.34 18.86 25.25
C CYS A 94 8.73 19.57 26.54
N ARG A 95 8.20 19.09 27.65
CA ARG A 95 8.67 19.39 29.00
C ARG A 95 9.18 18.10 29.62
N PHE A 96 10.49 18.02 29.85
CA PHE A 96 11.14 16.86 30.47
C PHE A 96 11.00 16.92 32.00
N LYS A 97 11.30 15.80 32.67
CA LYS A 97 11.04 15.57 34.11
C LYS A 97 11.59 16.67 35.04
N ASP A 98 12.64 17.37 34.62
CA ASP A 98 13.31 18.41 35.42
C ASP A 98 13.18 19.83 34.85
N ASP A 99 12.47 20.00 33.72
CA ASP A 99 12.28 21.30 33.08
C ASP A 99 10.95 21.94 33.55
N LEU A 100 11.01 23.19 34.04
CA LEU A 100 9.81 23.97 34.36
C LEU A 100 9.14 24.56 33.10
N VAL A 101 9.93 24.75 32.03
CA VAL A 101 9.51 25.42 30.80
C VAL A 101 9.54 24.43 29.64
N GLY A 102 8.50 24.48 28.81
CA GLY A 102 8.43 23.69 27.58
C GLY A 102 9.47 24.15 26.56
N LYS A 103 10.16 23.20 25.92
CA LYS A 103 11.12 23.46 24.85
C LYS A 103 10.51 23.07 23.51
N ALA A 104 10.64 23.93 22.50
CA ALA A 104 10.28 23.59 21.14
C ALA A 104 11.24 22.55 20.58
N VAL A 105 10.68 21.48 20.02
CA VAL A 105 11.42 20.33 19.48
C VAL A 105 10.92 20.00 18.08
N THR A 106 11.80 19.44 17.26
CA THR A 106 11.49 18.94 15.91
C THR A 106 11.75 17.44 15.84
N PRO A 107 10.94 16.61 16.52
CA PRO A 107 11.17 15.18 16.55
C PRO A 107 11.01 14.54 15.15
N TYR A 108 11.70 13.42 14.95
CA TYR A 108 11.42 12.51 13.85
C TYR A 108 10.03 11.87 14.00
N SER A 109 9.70 11.41 15.21
CA SER A 109 8.34 10.96 15.54
C SER A 109 7.99 11.25 16.99
N PHE A 110 6.70 11.26 17.31
CA PHE A 110 6.22 11.35 18.68
C PHE A 110 4.94 10.55 18.88
N VAL A 111 4.70 10.09 20.10
CA VAL A 111 3.50 9.35 20.48
C VAL A 111 2.68 10.22 21.42
N LEU A 112 1.41 10.42 21.06
CA LEU A 112 0.42 11.15 21.85
C LEU A 112 -0.86 10.30 21.90
N ASN A 113 -1.34 10.00 23.11
CA ASN A 113 -2.52 9.12 23.32
C ASN A 113 -2.41 7.77 22.59
N GLY A 114 -1.22 7.18 22.56
CA GLY A 114 -0.94 5.91 21.88
C GLY A 114 -0.92 5.98 20.35
N ILE A 115 -1.06 7.18 19.77
CA ILE A 115 -0.99 7.41 18.33
C ILE A 115 0.39 7.97 17.99
N GLU A 116 1.10 7.30 17.07
CA GLU A 116 2.39 7.75 16.57
C GLU A 116 2.21 8.74 15.41
N TYR A 117 2.91 9.87 15.54
CA TYR A 117 3.01 10.94 14.56
C TYR A 117 4.42 10.97 14.01
N VAL A 118 4.58 10.75 12.71
CA VAL A 118 5.88 10.72 12.03
C VAL A 118 6.05 11.97 11.18
N ARG A 119 7.23 12.58 11.26
CA ARG A 119 7.60 13.77 10.52
C ARG A 119 7.74 13.46 9.02
N GLN A 120 7.06 14.24 8.22
CA GLN A 120 7.16 14.29 6.77
C GLN A 120 7.78 15.64 6.37
N ILE A 121 8.89 15.60 5.65
CA ILE A 121 9.50 16.80 5.09
C ILE A 121 8.93 16.99 3.69
N LYS A 122 8.28 18.12 3.44
CA LYS A 122 7.76 18.44 2.13
C LYS A 122 8.34 19.76 1.64
N SER A 123 8.79 19.78 0.39
CA SER A 123 9.25 20.99 -0.27
C SER A 123 8.21 21.46 -1.28
N VAL A 124 7.83 22.74 -1.22
CA VAL A 124 7.01 23.38 -2.26
C VAL A 124 7.71 24.68 -2.63
N MET A 125 8.05 24.83 -3.91
CA MET A 125 8.79 25.99 -4.43
C MET A 125 10.09 26.28 -3.66
N GLY A 126 10.80 25.23 -3.23
CA GLY A 126 12.04 25.33 -2.46
C GLY A 126 11.86 25.63 -0.97
N ILE A 127 10.63 25.86 -0.50
CA ILE A 127 10.34 26.06 0.92
C ILE A 127 9.96 24.72 1.55
N ASN A 128 10.74 24.32 2.56
CA ASN A 128 10.48 23.12 3.35
C ASN A 128 9.45 23.43 4.43
N TYR A 129 8.42 22.60 4.51
CA TYR A 129 7.48 22.58 5.64
C TYR A 129 7.43 21.21 6.25
N THR A 130 7.26 21.23 7.57
CA THR A 130 7.13 20.04 8.39
C THR A 130 5.66 19.70 8.55
N LEU A 131 5.31 18.46 8.25
CA LEU A 131 3.99 17.91 8.49
C LEU A 131 4.15 16.66 9.33
N TYR A 132 3.27 16.44 10.31
CA TYR A 132 3.22 15.16 11.01
C TYR A 132 2.04 14.33 10.52
N THR A 133 2.30 13.05 10.25
CA THR A 133 1.30 12.08 9.79
C THR A 133 1.21 10.89 10.73
N THR A 134 0.02 10.33 10.88
CA THR A 134 -0.20 9.02 11.51
C THR A 134 -0.45 7.98 10.42
N ALA A 135 0.10 6.78 10.59
CA ALA A 135 -0.25 5.65 9.73
C ALA A 135 -1.62 5.09 10.13
N LEU A 136 -2.47 4.84 9.14
CA LEU A 136 -3.78 4.20 9.29
C LEU A 136 -3.80 2.75 8.80
N SER A 137 -2.83 2.37 7.97
CA SER A 137 -2.63 0.99 7.53
C SER A 137 -1.21 0.52 7.84
N ARG A 138 -1.07 -0.80 7.97
CA ARG A 138 0.21 -1.51 8.07
C ARG A 138 0.53 -2.12 6.70
N GLY A 139 1.80 -2.22 6.34
CA GLY A 139 2.23 -2.74 5.04
C GLY A 139 3.43 -2.00 4.48
N GLN A 140 3.84 -2.40 3.27
CA GLN A 140 4.82 -1.63 2.50
C GLN A 140 4.18 -0.35 1.96
N THR A 141 2.91 -0.43 1.54
CA THR A 141 2.13 0.76 1.21
C THR A 141 1.32 1.20 2.42
N LYS A 142 1.47 2.46 2.80
CA LYS A 142 0.82 3.05 3.98
C LYS A 142 -0.19 4.10 3.56
N LEU A 143 -1.40 4.00 4.10
CA LEU A 143 -2.34 5.12 4.15
C LEU A 143 -1.95 5.98 5.36
N LEU A 144 -1.63 7.24 5.10
CA LEU A 144 -1.27 8.21 6.13
C LEU A 144 -2.38 9.25 6.27
N LYS A 145 -2.55 9.77 7.48
CA LYS A 145 -3.47 10.86 7.80
C LYS A 145 -2.71 12.00 8.46
N SER A 146 -3.01 13.22 8.03
CA SER A 146 -2.59 14.44 8.72
C SER A 146 -3.78 15.31 9.06
N TRP A 147 -3.61 16.12 10.09
CA TRP A 147 -4.60 17.06 10.59
C TRP A 147 -4.12 18.47 10.31
N LYS A 148 -4.97 19.30 9.74
CA LYS A 148 -4.72 20.73 9.57
C LYS A 148 -5.81 21.51 10.27
N GLY A 149 -5.46 22.20 11.35
CA GLY A 149 -6.38 23.14 11.99
C GLY A 149 -6.44 24.46 11.23
N ARG A 150 -7.64 25.05 11.14
CA ARG A 150 -7.83 26.45 10.77
C ARG A 150 -8.84 27.09 11.71
N PHE A 151 -8.58 28.33 12.09
CA PHE A 151 -9.53 29.11 12.86
C PHE A 151 -10.51 29.82 11.92
N VAL A 152 -11.80 29.65 12.15
CA VAL A 152 -12.87 30.28 11.37
C VAL A 152 -13.59 31.28 12.27
N LYS A 153 -13.49 32.57 11.93
CA LYS A 153 -14.24 33.63 12.61
C LYS A 153 -15.72 33.51 12.25
N THR A 154 -16.59 33.59 13.24
CA THR A 154 -18.02 33.73 13.00
C THR A 154 -18.27 35.19 12.61
N PRO A 155 -18.81 35.48 11.42
CA PRO A 155 -19.13 36.86 11.05
C PRO A 155 -20.23 37.39 11.99
N ILE A 156 -19.94 38.50 12.68
CA ILE A 156 -20.94 39.22 13.48
C ILE A 156 -21.84 39.94 12.48
N ARG A 157 -23.07 39.45 12.29
CA ARG A 157 -24.01 40.06 11.34
C ARG A 157 -24.66 41.33 11.89
N ASN A 158 -24.86 41.41 13.21
CA ASN A 158 -25.38 42.59 13.91
C ASN A 158 -24.91 42.59 15.38
N ALA A 159 -24.70 43.78 15.97
CA ALA A 159 -24.25 43.94 17.36
C ALA A 159 -25.25 43.44 18.43
N TYR A 160 -26.45 43.04 18.00
CA TYR A 160 -27.54 42.54 18.85
C TYR A 160 -27.72 41.01 18.80
N ASP A 161 -26.94 40.30 17.99
CA ASP A 161 -26.99 38.84 17.89
C ASP A 161 -26.32 38.20 19.12
N LYS A 162 -27.08 38.10 20.22
CA LYS A 162 -26.66 37.46 21.48
C LYS A 162 -26.80 35.94 21.43
N ASP A 163 -27.40 35.39 20.38
CA ASP A 163 -27.75 33.97 20.28
C ASP A 163 -26.55 33.10 19.88
N ARG A 164 -25.40 33.71 19.58
CA ARG A 164 -24.16 33.02 19.25
C ARG A 164 -23.15 33.15 20.41
N PRO A 165 -23.01 32.13 21.27
CA PRO A 165 -22.08 32.19 22.40
C PRO A 165 -20.59 32.15 21.97
N PHE A 166 -20.31 31.86 20.70
CA PHE A 166 -18.95 31.66 20.20
C PHE A 166 -18.52 32.71 19.16
N ALA A 167 -17.37 33.34 19.41
CA ALA A 167 -16.75 34.33 18.53
C ALA A 167 -16.16 33.69 17.25
N GLY A 168 -15.99 32.38 17.23
CA GLY A 168 -15.45 31.60 16.12
C GLY A 168 -15.36 30.13 16.49
N TYR A 169 -14.92 29.31 15.54
CA TYR A 169 -14.69 27.90 15.77
C TYR A 169 -13.41 27.40 15.09
N TYR A 170 -12.81 26.37 15.69
CA TYR A 170 -11.69 25.65 15.10
C TYR A 170 -12.23 24.57 14.17
N GLN A 171 -11.93 24.70 12.88
CA GLN A 171 -12.18 23.68 11.89
C GLN A 171 -10.92 22.83 11.72
N ILE A 172 -11.06 21.52 11.93
CA ILE A 172 -9.99 20.57 11.65
C ILE A 172 -10.28 19.90 10.32
N ASP A 173 -9.38 20.11 9.35
CA ASP A 173 -9.42 19.42 8.06
C ASP A 173 -8.49 18.19 8.12
N GLN A 174 -9.02 17.04 7.70
CA GLN A 174 -8.23 15.82 7.53
C GLN A 174 -7.66 15.75 6.12
N ARG A 175 -6.39 15.35 6.00
CA ARG A 175 -5.72 15.11 4.72
C ARG A 175 -5.16 13.71 4.70
N TYR A 176 -5.36 13.02 3.59
CA TYR A 176 -4.92 11.65 3.40
C TYR A 176 -3.78 11.59 2.39
N TYR A 177 -2.89 10.64 2.58
CA TYR A 177 -1.75 10.41 1.70
C TYR A 177 -1.52 8.91 1.54
N ILE A 178 -1.03 8.50 0.38
CA ILE A 178 -0.54 7.14 0.15
C ILE A 178 0.99 7.21 0.04
N GLN A 179 1.67 6.37 0.79
CA GLN A 179 3.13 6.22 0.76
C GLN A 179 3.48 4.80 0.32
N LYS A 180 4.23 4.65 -0.78
CA LYS A 180 4.70 3.34 -1.29
C LYS A 180 6.14 3.09 -0.83
N GLY A 181 6.34 2.16 0.11
CA GLY A 181 7.65 1.92 0.72
C GLY A 181 8.22 3.21 1.34
N ASP A 182 9.45 3.54 0.97
CA ASP A 182 10.15 4.76 1.41
C ASP A 182 9.93 5.97 0.49
N ALA A 183 9.02 5.86 -0.48
CA ALA A 183 8.70 6.99 -1.37
C ALA A 183 8.09 8.16 -0.60
N VAL A 184 8.11 9.35 -1.21
CA VAL A 184 7.46 10.53 -0.67
C VAL A 184 5.94 10.32 -0.66
N PRO A 185 5.23 10.57 0.47
CA PRO A 185 3.78 10.44 0.53
C PRO A 185 3.06 11.33 -0.49
N GLN A 186 2.18 10.73 -1.27
CA GLN A 186 1.39 11.43 -2.28
C GLN A 186 0.01 11.78 -1.72
N PRO A 187 -0.44 13.04 -1.83
CA PRO A 187 -1.75 13.44 -1.31
C PRO A 187 -2.87 12.77 -2.11
N ILE A 188 -3.92 12.34 -1.42
CA ILE A 188 -5.11 11.78 -2.04
C ILE A 188 -6.39 12.42 -1.49
N ASN A 189 -7.41 12.45 -2.33
CA ASN A 189 -8.79 12.55 -1.90
C ASN A 189 -9.38 11.14 -1.77
N LEU A 190 -10.41 10.97 -0.94
CA LEU A 190 -11.12 9.69 -0.80
C LEU A 190 -12.06 9.44 -1.99
N THR A 191 -11.51 9.48 -3.20
CA THR A 191 -12.19 9.26 -4.47
C THR A 191 -11.47 8.19 -5.26
N LYS A 192 -12.23 7.42 -6.06
CA LYS A 192 -11.69 6.37 -6.92
C LYS A 192 -10.57 6.89 -7.83
N SER A 193 -10.78 8.01 -8.50
CA SER A 193 -9.79 8.62 -9.41
C SER A 193 -8.47 8.96 -8.72
N SER A 194 -8.53 9.54 -7.52
CA SER A 194 -7.34 9.96 -6.77
C SER A 194 -6.50 8.79 -6.25
N ILE A 195 -7.14 7.66 -5.94
CA ILE A 195 -6.43 6.46 -5.49
C ILE A 195 -5.76 5.78 -6.69
N LEU A 196 -6.50 5.63 -7.80
CA LEU A 196 -5.99 5.01 -9.01
C LEU A 196 -4.84 5.79 -9.65
N SER A 197 -4.77 7.11 -9.48
CA SER A 197 -3.62 7.89 -9.95
C SER A 197 -2.34 7.63 -9.16
N VAL A 198 -2.44 7.20 -7.90
CA VAL A 198 -1.25 6.88 -7.08
C VAL A 198 -0.84 5.41 -7.22
N LEU A 199 -1.83 4.52 -7.40
CA LEU A 199 -1.67 3.07 -7.57
C LEU A 199 -1.77 2.66 -9.05
N GLU A 200 -1.18 3.44 -9.94
CA GLU A 200 -1.35 3.33 -11.40
C GLU A 200 -0.93 1.95 -11.95
N ASP A 201 0.10 1.34 -11.37
CA ASP A 201 0.70 0.08 -11.81
C ASP A 201 -0.21 -1.15 -11.62
N GLN A 202 -1.24 -1.05 -10.77
CA GLN A 202 -2.26 -2.10 -10.57
C GLN A 202 -3.68 -1.56 -10.85
N LYS A 203 -3.78 -0.47 -11.61
CA LYS A 203 -5.02 0.29 -11.82
C LYS A 203 -6.17 -0.57 -12.33
N GLU A 204 -5.95 -1.42 -13.32
CA GLU A 204 -7.01 -2.22 -13.96
C GLU A 204 -7.69 -3.18 -12.96
N ILE A 205 -6.88 -3.86 -12.15
CA ILE A 205 -7.36 -4.81 -11.14
C ILE A 205 -8.08 -4.06 -10.02
N ILE A 206 -7.51 -2.95 -9.55
CA ILE A 206 -8.08 -2.15 -8.46
C ILE A 206 -9.38 -1.46 -8.90
N ASP A 207 -9.45 -0.95 -10.14
CA ASP A 207 -10.62 -0.25 -10.67
C ASP A 207 -11.88 -1.12 -10.63
N SER A 208 -11.73 -2.40 -10.98
CA SER A 208 -12.82 -3.38 -10.99
C SER A 208 -13.42 -3.67 -9.60
N LYS A 209 -12.66 -3.40 -8.53
CA LYS A 209 -13.04 -3.70 -7.14
C LYS A 209 -13.44 -2.46 -6.34
N LEU A 210 -13.22 -1.26 -6.88
CA LEU A 210 -13.57 -0.01 -6.23
C LEU A 210 -15.01 0.43 -6.60
N PRO A 211 -15.84 0.82 -5.61
CA PRO A 211 -17.15 1.39 -5.90
C PRO A 211 -17.02 2.76 -6.58
N GLN A 212 -18.04 3.16 -7.34
CA GLN A 212 -18.09 4.43 -8.08
C GLN A 212 -18.42 5.67 -7.19
N ARG A 213 -18.70 5.47 -5.90
CA ARG A 213 -19.07 6.52 -4.95
C ARG A 213 -17.85 7.02 -4.15
N GLN A 214 -18.06 8.04 -3.31
CA GLN A 214 -17.04 8.48 -2.36
C GLN A 214 -16.62 7.32 -1.44
N LEU A 215 -15.32 7.21 -1.21
CA LEU A 215 -14.74 6.08 -0.48
C LEU A 215 -14.63 6.41 1.01
N THR A 216 -14.85 5.39 1.83
CA THR A 216 -14.56 5.42 3.26
C THR A 216 -13.09 5.13 3.53
N VAL A 217 -12.59 5.52 4.70
CA VAL A 217 -11.19 5.27 5.09
C VAL A 217 -10.90 3.77 5.12
N GLU A 218 -11.84 2.97 5.61
CA GLU A 218 -11.76 1.52 5.72
C GLU A 218 -11.64 0.86 4.34
N GLN A 219 -12.39 1.35 3.35
CA GLN A 219 -12.26 0.90 1.97
C GLN A 219 -10.88 1.21 1.39
N VAL A 220 -10.34 2.41 1.66
CA VAL A 220 -8.99 2.76 1.19
C VAL A 220 -7.91 1.89 1.86
N ILE A 221 -8.04 1.60 3.17
CA ILE A 221 -7.16 0.66 3.87
C ILE A 221 -7.18 -0.71 3.18
N GLY A 222 -8.37 -1.23 2.87
CA GLY A 222 -8.51 -2.51 2.17
C GLY A 222 -7.86 -2.52 0.77
N VAL A 223 -8.00 -1.42 0.04
CA VAL A 223 -7.39 -1.26 -1.31
C VAL A 223 -5.87 -1.19 -1.24
N VAL A 224 -5.32 -0.47 -0.25
CA VAL A 224 -3.88 -0.41 -0.02
C VAL A 224 -3.31 -1.78 0.34
N GLY A 225 -3.99 -2.56 1.20
CA GLY A 225 -3.57 -3.93 1.51
C GLY A 225 -3.66 -4.88 0.31
N MET A 226 -4.67 -4.69 -0.55
CA MET A 226 -4.79 -5.45 -1.80
C MET A 226 -3.66 -5.11 -2.78
N TYR A 227 -3.31 -3.83 -2.90
CA TYR A 227 -2.19 -3.38 -3.74
C TYR A 227 -0.88 -4.05 -3.30
N ASP A 228 -0.58 -4.08 -2.00
CA ASP A 228 0.60 -4.77 -1.48
C ASP A 228 0.61 -6.27 -1.83
N SER A 229 -0.56 -6.92 -1.81
CA SER A 229 -0.67 -8.32 -2.20
C SER A 229 -0.40 -8.53 -3.70
N LEU A 230 -0.90 -7.61 -4.55
CA LEU A 230 -0.70 -7.64 -5.99
C LEU A 230 0.76 -7.38 -6.37
N THR A 231 1.44 -6.43 -5.70
CA THR A 231 2.85 -6.13 -5.97
C THR A 231 3.76 -7.28 -5.57
N VAL A 232 3.49 -7.96 -4.44
CA VAL A 232 4.21 -9.18 -4.05
C VAL A 232 4.01 -10.29 -5.09
N PHE A 233 2.78 -10.49 -5.56
CA PHE A 233 2.51 -11.46 -6.62
C PHE A 233 3.21 -11.10 -7.94
N ALA A 234 3.17 -9.84 -8.33
CA ALA A 234 3.83 -9.33 -9.53
C ALA A 234 5.35 -9.52 -9.44
N GLN A 235 5.96 -9.26 -8.28
CA GLN A 235 7.39 -9.47 -8.07
C GLN A 235 7.77 -10.96 -8.15
N LEU A 236 6.99 -11.85 -7.54
CA LEU A 236 7.19 -13.30 -7.68
C LEU A 236 7.00 -13.78 -9.13
N SER A 237 6.17 -13.08 -9.91
CA SER A 237 5.93 -13.37 -11.32
C SER A 237 7.01 -12.82 -12.26
N SER A 238 7.61 -11.67 -11.96
CA SER A 238 8.65 -11.02 -12.78
C SER A 238 10.02 -11.69 -12.61
N SER A 239 10.29 -12.26 -11.45
CA SER A 239 11.41 -13.19 -11.20
C SER A 239 11.04 -14.66 -11.43
N SER A 240 9.97 -14.96 -12.17
CA SER A 240 9.47 -16.33 -12.35
C SER A 240 10.28 -17.11 -13.37
N LEU A 241 10.69 -18.32 -12.98
CA LEU A 241 11.22 -19.36 -13.88
C LEU A 241 10.34 -19.58 -15.13
N SER A 242 9.03 -19.28 -15.05
CA SER A 242 8.08 -19.41 -16.16
C SER A 242 8.37 -18.50 -17.34
N THR A 243 9.05 -17.37 -17.13
CA THR A 243 9.33 -16.38 -18.19
C THR A 243 10.77 -16.46 -18.68
N ASP A 244 11.65 -17.18 -17.97
CA ASP A 244 13.06 -17.35 -18.30
C ASP A 244 13.25 -18.03 -19.67
N ALA A 245 14.02 -17.39 -20.54
CA ALA A 245 14.23 -17.84 -21.91
C ALA A 245 15.04 -19.14 -21.98
N VAL A 246 16.03 -19.30 -21.10
CA VAL A 246 16.91 -20.48 -21.07
C VAL A 246 16.12 -21.70 -20.62
N PHE A 247 15.32 -21.56 -19.56
CA PHE A 247 14.44 -22.62 -19.08
C PHE A 247 13.43 -23.03 -20.14
N LYS A 248 12.75 -22.08 -20.80
CA LYS A 248 11.81 -22.38 -21.89
C LYS A 248 12.47 -23.12 -23.05
N GLU A 249 13.66 -22.70 -23.45
CA GLU A 249 14.37 -23.33 -24.56
C GLU A 249 14.85 -24.73 -24.20
N LEU A 250 15.24 -24.95 -22.94
CA LEU A 250 15.56 -26.28 -22.44
C LEU A 250 14.33 -27.21 -22.50
N LEU A 251 13.16 -26.76 -22.05
CA LEU A 251 11.93 -27.57 -22.15
C LEU A 251 11.60 -27.92 -23.61
N ARG A 252 11.72 -26.96 -24.54
CA ARG A 252 11.48 -27.18 -25.99
C ARG A 252 12.46 -28.16 -26.63
N SER A 253 13.75 -28.04 -26.29
CA SER A 253 14.77 -28.89 -26.86
C SER A 253 14.72 -30.31 -26.30
N GLN A 254 14.34 -30.48 -25.02
CA GLN A 254 14.45 -31.77 -24.32
C GLN A 254 13.15 -32.55 -24.20
N ILE A 255 11.99 -31.91 -24.00
CA ILE A 255 10.72 -32.64 -23.86
C ILE A 255 10.19 -32.96 -25.25
N LYS A 256 10.13 -34.25 -25.58
CA LYS A 256 9.57 -34.76 -26.84
C LYS A 256 8.32 -35.58 -26.60
N TYR A 257 7.52 -35.72 -27.66
CA TYR A 257 6.36 -36.61 -27.61
C TYR A 257 6.84 -38.07 -27.52
N PRO A 258 6.43 -38.85 -26.50
CA PRO A 258 6.92 -40.21 -26.34
C PRO A 258 6.48 -41.13 -27.48
N VAL A 259 7.36 -42.04 -27.91
CA VAL A 259 7.07 -43.00 -28.99
C VAL A 259 5.94 -43.96 -28.60
N GLN A 260 5.88 -44.37 -27.33
CA GLN A 260 4.82 -45.25 -26.80
C GLN A 260 3.45 -44.56 -26.90
N ALA A 261 3.36 -43.30 -26.45
CA ALA A 261 2.15 -42.49 -26.55
C ALA A 261 1.73 -42.25 -28.01
N TRP A 262 2.70 -42.00 -28.88
CA TRP A 262 2.48 -41.84 -30.32
C TRP A 262 1.88 -43.09 -30.95
N ASN A 263 2.47 -44.27 -30.69
CA ASN A 263 1.98 -45.53 -31.23
C ASN A 263 0.59 -45.90 -30.71
N ALA A 264 0.29 -45.52 -29.47
CA ALA A 264 -0.99 -45.75 -28.82
C ALA A 264 -2.05 -44.67 -29.11
N GLN A 265 -1.71 -43.61 -29.86
CA GLN A 265 -2.60 -42.50 -30.20
C GLN A 265 -3.25 -41.84 -28.96
N VAL A 266 -2.48 -41.72 -27.87
CA VAL A 266 -2.94 -41.11 -26.61
C VAL A 266 -2.33 -39.74 -26.38
N TYR A 267 -3.07 -38.87 -25.72
CA TYR A 267 -2.64 -37.54 -25.27
C TYR A 267 -2.84 -37.40 -23.76
N ALA A 268 -2.11 -36.49 -23.12
CA ALA A 268 -2.17 -36.36 -21.66
C ALA A 268 -1.68 -35.00 -21.19
N ARG A 269 -2.18 -34.58 -20.02
CA ARG A 269 -1.56 -33.52 -19.21
C ARG A 269 -0.86 -34.15 -18.03
N VAL A 270 0.37 -33.72 -17.78
CA VAL A 270 1.20 -34.20 -16.68
C VAL A 270 1.61 -33.02 -15.82
N TYR A 271 1.53 -33.19 -14.50
CA TYR A 271 2.02 -32.20 -13.55
C TYR A 271 3.24 -32.77 -12.84
N VAL A 272 4.37 -32.09 -12.97
CA VAL A 272 5.62 -32.46 -12.28
C VAL A 272 5.97 -31.38 -11.27
N GLY A 273 6.18 -31.79 -10.03
CA GLY A 273 6.67 -30.94 -8.96
C GLY A 273 8.18 -31.06 -8.83
N PHE A 274 8.85 -29.96 -8.52
CA PHE A 274 10.29 -29.94 -8.23
C PHE A 274 10.62 -28.76 -7.32
N GLU A 275 11.84 -28.73 -6.80
CA GLU A 275 12.33 -27.68 -5.91
C GLU A 275 13.65 -27.13 -6.44
N ILE A 276 13.83 -25.81 -6.39
CA ILE A 276 15.11 -25.15 -6.67
C ILE A 276 15.67 -24.67 -5.34
N THR A 277 16.90 -25.08 -5.02
CA THR A 277 17.56 -24.70 -3.78
C THR A 277 18.09 -23.26 -3.83
N ARG A 278 18.56 -22.72 -2.69
CA ARG A 278 19.19 -21.38 -2.65
C ARG A 278 20.48 -21.30 -3.46
N GLU A 279 21.08 -22.45 -3.73
CA GLU A 279 22.25 -22.58 -4.60
C GLU A 279 21.85 -22.62 -6.09
N GLY A 280 20.55 -22.64 -6.43
CA GLY A 280 20.07 -22.75 -7.80
C GLY A 280 20.10 -24.17 -8.35
N GLN A 281 20.06 -25.20 -7.49
CA GLN A 281 20.04 -26.61 -7.92
C GLN A 281 18.62 -27.15 -7.95
N LEU A 282 18.27 -27.89 -9.00
CA LEU A 282 16.97 -28.55 -9.11
C LEU A 282 17.00 -29.89 -8.38
N THR A 283 16.05 -30.09 -7.48
CA THR A 283 15.93 -31.26 -6.59
C THR A 283 14.46 -31.69 -6.45
N ASN A 284 14.22 -32.83 -5.80
CA ASN A 284 12.88 -33.33 -5.45
C ASN A 284 11.88 -33.39 -6.62
N ILE A 285 12.32 -33.92 -7.76
CA ILE A 285 11.44 -34.11 -8.93
C ILE A 285 10.46 -35.23 -8.60
N GLN A 286 9.17 -34.91 -8.62
CA GLN A 286 8.10 -35.84 -8.32
C GLN A 286 6.90 -35.63 -9.25
N LEU A 287 6.22 -36.72 -9.59
CA LEU A 287 4.94 -36.65 -10.29
C LEU A 287 3.84 -36.18 -9.32
N LEU A 288 3.08 -35.15 -9.70
CA LEU A 288 1.93 -34.65 -8.94
C LEU A 288 0.60 -35.15 -9.52
N SER A 289 0.52 -35.31 -10.84
CA SER A 289 -0.66 -35.85 -11.50
C SER A 289 -0.79 -37.35 -11.27
N PRO A 290 -2.01 -37.92 -11.41
CA PRO A 290 -2.19 -39.36 -11.44
C PRO A 290 -1.26 -40.05 -12.45
N GLU A 291 -0.84 -41.28 -12.14
CA GLU A 291 0.20 -41.95 -12.91
C GLU A 291 -0.29 -42.43 -14.27
N ASN A 292 0.38 -41.99 -15.35
CA ASN A 292 0.06 -42.35 -16.73
C ASN A 292 0.97 -43.51 -17.21
N VAL A 293 1.00 -44.61 -16.43
CA VAL A 293 1.95 -45.72 -16.62
C VAL A 293 1.92 -46.25 -18.05
N GLY A 294 3.11 -46.55 -18.59
CA GLY A 294 3.26 -47.24 -19.88
C GLY A 294 3.37 -46.34 -21.12
N PHE A 295 3.08 -45.04 -21.02
CA PHE A 295 3.09 -44.13 -22.18
C PHE A 295 4.30 -43.21 -22.29
N GLY A 296 5.22 -43.21 -21.31
CA GLY A 296 6.50 -42.50 -21.41
C GLY A 296 6.47 -41.00 -21.11
N PHE A 297 5.30 -40.41 -20.83
CA PHE A 297 5.16 -38.96 -20.61
C PHE A 297 5.96 -38.43 -19.42
N LYS A 298 5.93 -39.13 -18.29
CA LYS A 298 6.67 -38.77 -17.07
C LYS A 298 8.18 -38.78 -17.34
N GLN A 299 8.65 -39.84 -17.99
CA GLN A 299 10.07 -40.08 -18.23
C GLN A 299 10.70 -38.99 -19.11
N GLU A 300 9.97 -38.50 -20.13
CA GLU A 300 10.45 -37.41 -20.98
C GLU A 300 10.62 -36.09 -20.20
N ILE A 301 9.71 -35.81 -19.25
CA ILE A 301 9.79 -34.60 -18.43
C ILE A 301 10.92 -34.72 -17.40
N GLU A 302 11.03 -35.86 -16.70
CA GLU A 302 12.09 -36.09 -15.72
C GLU A 302 13.48 -36.01 -16.36
N LYS A 303 13.64 -36.61 -17.55
CA LYS A 303 14.87 -36.54 -18.34
C LYS A 303 15.20 -35.13 -18.81
N ALA A 304 14.20 -34.31 -19.12
CA ALA A 304 14.41 -32.91 -19.48
C ALA A 304 14.86 -32.08 -18.28
N LEU A 305 14.16 -32.22 -17.15
CA LEU A 305 14.48 -31.49 -15.92
C LEU A 305 15.83 -31.90 -15.34
N SER A 306 16.23 -33.17 -15.45
CA SER A 306 17.54 -33.64 -14.99
C SER A 306 18.72 -33.05 -15.78
N LYS A 307 18.46 -32.51 -16.98
CA LYS A 307 19.47 -31.83 -17.81
C LYS A 307 19.57 -30.34 -17.53
N LEU A 308 18.67 -29.80 -16.72
CA LEU A 308 18.75 -28.40 -16.31
C LEU A 308 19.99 -28.24 -15.42
N ALA A 309 20.99 -27.54 -15.95
CA ALA A 309 22.14 -27.12 -15.16
C ALA A 309 21.71 -26.13 -14.05
N LYS A 310 22.66 -25.75 -13.20
CA LYS A 310 22.46 -24.75 -12.13
C LYS A 310 21.72 -23.51 -12.66
N THR A 311 20.57 -23.22 -12.07
CA THR A 311 19.75 -22.04 -12.37
C THR A 311 20.16 -20.85 -11.51
N LYS A 312 19.53 -19.70 -11.73
CA LYS A 312 19.75 -18.51 -10.90
C LYS A 312 19.23 -18.75 -9.48
N GLN A 313 19.98 -18.29 -8.48
CA GLN A 313 19.62 -18.42 -7.06
C GLN A 313 18.30 -17.71 -6.71
N GLU A 314 17.93 -16.68 -7.47
CA GLU A 314 16.67 -15.95 -7.36
C GLU A 314 15.42 -16.83 -7.63
N TYR A 315 15.60 -18.01 -8.22
CA TYR A 315 14.53 -18.97 -8.49
C TYR A 315 14.35 -20.01 -7.37
N ALA A 316 14.93 -19.80 -6.19
CA ALA A 316 14.75 -20.73 -5.07
C ALA A 316 13.26 -20.85 -4.67
N GLY A 317 12.72 -22.08 -4.64
CA GLY A 317 11.31 -22.31 -4.35
C GLY A 317 10.80 -23.68 -4.76
N ARG A 318 9.53 -23.96 -4.46
CA ARG A 318 8.82 -25.19 -4.84
C ARG A 318 7.93 -24.91 -6.03
N TYR A 319 8.03 -25.71 -7.08
CA TYR A 319 7.34 -25.49 -8.35
C TYR A 319 6.41 -26.63 -8.71
N ALA A 320 5.46 -26.32 -9.58
CA ALA A 320 4.65 -27.28 -10.32
C ALA A 320 4.65 -26.89 -11.80
N LEU A 321 5.13 -27.78 -12.67
CA LEU A 321 5.14 -27.60 -14.13
C LEU A 321 4.01 -28.42 -14.76
N PRO A 322 2.98 -27.77 -15.32
CA PRO A 322 2.02 -28.43 -16.19
C PRO A 322 2.64 -28.63 -17.59
N VAL A 323 2.59 -29.85 -18.10
CA VAL A 323 3.01 -30.21 -19.45
C VAL A 323 1.84 -30.89 -20.18
N SER A 324 1.40 -30.30 -21.29
CA SER A 324 0.38 -30.89 -22.15
C SER A 324 1.00 -31.48 -23.41
N PHE A 325 0.80 -32.78 -23.58
CA PHE A 325 1.06 -33.46 -24.83
C PHE A 325 -0.21 -33.44 -25.65
N THR A 326 -0.21 -32.67 -26.73
CA THR A 326 -1.33 -32.53 -27.66
C THR A 326 -0.96 -33.10 -29.01
N TYR A 327 -1.95 -33.52 -29.79
CA TYR A 327 -1.71 -33.79 -31.20
C TYR A 327 -2.80 -33.24 -32.11
N THR A 328 -2.44 -33.09 -33.38
CA THR A 328 -3.32 -32.68 -34.47
C THR A 328 -3.37 -33.79 -35.51
N ASN A 329 -4.56 -34.10 -36.02
CA ASN A 329 -4.70 -35.05 -37.12
C ASN A 329 -4.15 -34.44 -38.43
N ALA A 330 -3.30 -35.15 -39.15
CA ALA A 330 -2.78 -34.68 -40.43
C ALA A 330 -3.86 -34.59 -41.52
N LEU A 331 -4.86 -35.46 -41.48
CA LEU A 331 -5.99 -35.49 -42.42
C LEU A 331 -7.04 -34.41 -42.11
N ASP A 332 -7.15 -34.03 -40.84
CA ASP A 332 -8.05 -32.98 -40.36
C ASP A 332 -7.30 -32.03 -39.43
N LYS A 333 -6.64 -31.04 -40.04
CA LYS A 333 -5.83 -30.03 -39.34
C LYS A 333 -6.65 -29.15 -38.38
N GLN A 334 -7.99 -29.17 -38.48
CA GLN A 334 -8.88 -28.42 -37.58
C GLN A 334 -9.03 -29.15 -36.24
N ARG A 335 -8.89 -30.47 -36.20
CA ARG A 335 -9.13 -31.27 -35.00
C ARG A 335 -7.86 -31.43 -34.16
N LYS A 336 -7.72 -30.54 -33.17
CA LYS A 336 -6.67 -30.59 -32.14
C LYS A 336 -7.19 -31.32 -30.90
N PHE A 337 -6.44 -32.32 -30.43
CA PHE A 337 -6.74 -33.05 -29.21
C PHE A 337 -5.95 -32.47 -28.05
N VAL A 338 -6.66 -31.85 -27.11
CA VAL A 338 -6.10 -31.16 -25.95
C VAL A 338 -6.63 -31.83 -24.68
N PRO A 339 -5.76 -32.14 -23.69
CA PRO A 339 -6.21 -32.67 -22.41
C PRO A 339 -7.17 -31.71 -21.70
N VAL A 340 -8.27 -32.23 -21.15
CA VAL A 340 -9.23 -31.45 -20.36
C VAL A 340 -9.06 -31.65 -18.86
N ASN A 341 -8.45 -32.76 -18.43
CA ASN A 341 -8.23 -33.01 -17.01
C ASN A 341 -7.21 -32.03 -16.43
N THR A 342 -7.44 -31.64 -15.18
CA THR A 342 -6.59 -30.72 -14.41
C THR A 342 -6.36 -31.30 -13.03
N LEU A 343 -5.23 -30.95 -12.43
CA LEU A 343 -4.91 -31.38 -11.07
C LEU A 343 -5.73 -30.59 -10.05
N SER A 344 -6.21 -31.24 -8.99
CA SER A 344 -6.87 -30.55 -7.87
C SER A 344 -5.94 -29.48 -7.27
N THR A 345 -6.51 -28.32 -6.92
CA THR A 345 -5.80 -27.21 -6.30
C THR A 345 -5.12 -27.59 -4.99
N ASP A 346 -5.66 -28.57 -4.26
CA ASP A 346 -5.11 -29.03 -3.00
C ASP A 346 -3.71 -29.65 -3.15
N LEU A 347 -3.45 -30.30 -4.30
CA LEU A 347 -2.16 -30.90 -4.62
C LEU A 347 -1.12 -29.88 -5.12
N LEU A 348 -1.54 -28.63 -5.32
CA LEU A 348 -0.70 -27.50 -5.75
C LEU A 348 -0.37 -26.54 -4.60
N VAL A 349 -0.91 -26.77 -3.39
CA VAL A 349 -0.70 -25.90 -2.23
C VAL A 349 0.79 -25.76 -1.90
N GLY A 350 1.23 -24.51 -1.72
CA GLY A 350 2.62 -24.18 -1.38
C GLY A 350 3.61 -24.32 -2.55
N ARG A 351 3.12 -24.42 -3.80
CA ARG A 351 3.95 -24.44 -5.01
C ARG A 351 3.64 -23.25 -5.91
N ILE A 352 4.67 -22.75 -6.59
CA ILE A 352 4.54 -21.79 -7.69
C ILE A 352 4.19 -22.58 -8.95
N VAL A 353 2.98 -22.39 -9.47
CA VAL A 353 2.53 -23.05 -10.70
C VAL A 353 3.10 -22.31 -11.90
N LEU A 354 3.83 -23.02 -12.75
CA LEU A 354 4.45 -22.46 -13.94
C LEU A 354 3.46 -22.40 -15.11
N ASN A 355 3.78 -21.58 -16.11
CA ASN A 355 3.06 -21.57 -17.38
C ASN A 355 3.06 -22.95 -18.03
N GLU A 356 1.91 -23.37 -18.55
CA GLU A 356 1.76 -24.67 -19.19
C GLU A 356 2.66 -24.80 -20.43
N PHE A 357 3.44 -25.87 -20.44
CA PHE A 357 4.31 -26.21 -21.57
C PHE A 357 3.58 -27.16 -22.52
N VAL A 358 3.37 -26.74 -23.78
CA VAL A 358 2.60 -27.51 -24.76
C VAL A 358 3.54 -28.17 -25.77
N VAL A 359 3.51 -29.51 -25.80
CA VAL A 359 4.17 -30.35 -26.81
C VAL A 359 3.12 -30.74 -27.84
N ASN A 360 3.17 -30.11 -29.02
CA ASN A 360 2.25 -30.45 -30.11
C ASN A 360 2.89 -31.39 -31.12
N GLN A 361 2.14 -32.40 -31.54
CA GLN A 361 2.62 -33.44 -32.45
C GLN A 361 1.60 -33.69 -33.59
N ILE A 362 2.05 -33.91 -34.83
CA ILE A 362 1.14 -34.11 -35.98
C ILE A 362 1.06 -35.61 -36.30
N MET A 363 -0.12 -36.21 -36.21
CA MET A 363 -0.34 -37.65 -36.43
C MET A 363 -0.73 -37.93 -37.89
N GLY A 364 0.05 -38.76 -38.59
CA GLY A 364 -0.21 -39.13 -39.99
C GLY A 364 -1.18 -40.31 -40.20
N LYS A 365 -1.57 -41.02 -39.13
CA LYS A 365 -2.48 -42.17 -39.20
C LYS A 365 -3.90 -41.73 -38.87
N ASP A 366 -4.90 -42.38 -39.49
CA ASP A 366 -6.29 -42.19 -39.09
C ASP A 366 -6.46 -42.53 -37.60
N VAL A 367 -7.02 -41.60 -36.85
CA VAL A 367 -7.03 -41.64 -35.38
C VAL A 367 -8.38 -42.17 -34.91
N ALA A 368 -8.58 -43.47 -35.13
CA ALA A 368 -9.82 -44.16 -34.76
C ALA A 368 -10.01 -44.30 -33.23
N LYS A 369 -8.92 -44.24 -32.44
CA LYS A 369 -8.94 -44.34 -30.98
C LYS A 369 -8.21 -43.14 -30.36
N ASN A 370 -8.94 -42.03 -30.19
CA ASN A 370 -8.45 -40.85 -29.47
C ASN A 370 -8.75 -41.03 -27.99
N ARG A 371 -7.73 -40.99 -27.13
CA ARG A 371 -7.95 -41.13 -25.68
C ARG A 371 -6.99 -40.25 -24.88
N GLU A 372 -7.57 -39.45 -23.98
CA GLU A 372 -6.83 -38.79 -22.91
C GLU A 372 -6.43 -39.81 -21.84
N VAL A 373 -5.18 -39.77 -21.38
CA VAL A 373 -4.71 -40.60 -20.26
C VAL A 373 -4.55 -39.73 -19.01
N TRP A 374 -5.26 -40.13 -17.96
CA TRP A 374 -5.24 -39.52 -16.63
C TRP A 374 -5.41 -40.58 -15.54
N GLY A 375 -4.30 -41.05 -14.96
CA GLY A 375 -4.28 -42.07 -13.90
C GLY A 375 -4.20 -43.51 -14.39
N TYR A 376 -4.25 -44.46 -13.44
CA TYR A 376 -4.17 -45.90 -13.73
C TYR A 376 -5.40 -46.35 -14.51
N TYR A 377 -5.18 -46.79 -15.74
CA TYR A 377 -6.18 -47.55 -16.51
C TYR A 377 -5.76 -49.01 -16.56
N LYS A 378 -6.64 -49.88 -16.07
CA LYS A 378 -6.70 -51.30 -16.44
C LYS A 378 -7.17 -51.44 -17.89
#